data_AF-A0A6J5EK02-F1
#
_entry.id   AF-A0A6J5EK02-F1
#
_cell.length_a   1.000
_cell.length_b   1.000
_cell.length_c   1.000
_cell.angle_alpha   90.00
_cell.angle_beta   90.00
_cell.angle_gamma   90.00
#
_symmetry.space_group_name_H-M   'P 1'
#
loop_
_entity.id
_entity.type
_entity.pdbx_description
1 polymer ?
#
loop_
_entity_poly.entity_id
_entity_poly.type
_entity_poly.pdbx_seq_one_letter_code
_entity_poly.pdbx_strand_id
1 'polypeptide(L)'
;MLSSTLPTKRFYIFGVNAPDGHTLLIDYSADDPDRNGFAVLERIRRSADGGIADWRERERLGVADVFGIESVGSQQAAQLAVEFWRAYFRALGEIVIEASHLPDSPV
;
A
#
# COMPACT_ATOMS: atom_id res chain seq x y z
N MET A 1 -36.66 9.97 8.57
CA MET A 1 -35.60 9.16 9.22
C MET A 1 -34.32 9.35 8.41
N LEU A 2 -33.35 10.09 8.93
CA LEU A 2 -32.02 10.14 8.33
C LEU A 2 -31.32 8.85 8.74
N SER A 3 -31.23 7.90 7.81
CA SER A 3 -30.40 6.71 7.99
C SER A 3 -28.95 7.18 7.98
N SER A 4 -28.38 7.45 9.16
CA SER A 4 -26.93 7.59 9.29
C SER A 4 -26.31 6.23 9.03
N THR A 5 -26.05 5.91 7.76
CA THR A 5 -25.14 4.83 7.43
C THR A 5 -23.79 5.24 8.00
N LEU A 6 -23.42 4.65 9.15
CA LEU A 6 -22.04 4.68 9.61
C LEU A 6 -21.18 4.30 8.41
N PRO A 7 -20.12 5.07 8.08
CA PRO A 7 -19.26 4.72 6.97
C PRO A 7 -18.76 3.31 7.23
N THR A 8 -19.12 2.39 6.33
CA THR A 8 -18.61 1.02 6.40
C THR A 8 -17.10 1.12 6.33
N LYS A 9 -16.39 0.56 7.31
CA LYS A 9 -14.92 0.64 7.35
C LYS A 9 -14.39 0.08 6.03
N ARG A 10 -13.64 0.90 5.29
CA ARG A 10 -13.00 0.52 4.03
C ARG A 10 -11.50 0.44 4.23
N PHE A 11 -10.89 -0.51 3.55
CA PHE A 11 -9.45 -0.62 3.42
C PHE A 11 -9.12 -0.52 1.94
N TYR A 12 -8.14 0.30 1.61
CA TYR A 12 -7.69 0.57 0.26
C TYR A 12 -6.40 -0.19 0.02
N ILE A 13 -6.40 -1.07 -0.97
CA ILE A 13 -5.21 -1.77 -1.43
C ILE A 13 -4.49 -0.83 -2.40
N PHE A 14 -3.19 -0.69 -2.24
CA PHE A 14 -2.38 0.21 -3.05
C PHE A 14 -1.06 -0.44 -3.45
N GLY A 15 -0.49 0.10 -4.53
CA GLY A 15 0.87 -0.17 -4.96
C GLY A 15 1.73 1.08 -4.89
N VAL A 16 3.04 0.86 -4.65
CA VAL A 16 4.07 1.88 -4.85
C VAL A 16 5.16 1.30 -5.73
N ASN A 17 5.29 1.84 -6.94
CA ASN A 17 6.19 1.32 -7.96
C ASN A 17 7.42 2.24 -8.09
N ALA A 18 8.62 1.72 -7.91
CA ALA A 18 9.84 2.45 -8.25
C ALA A 18 10.20 2.21 -9.73
N PRO A 19 10.03 3.21 -10.63
CA PRO A 19 10.14 3.00 -12.07
C PRO A 19 11.53 2.53 -12.52
N ASP A 20 12.58 3.02 -11.85
CA ASP A 20 13.97 2.72 -12.19
C ASP A 20 14.43 1.32 -11.75
N GLY A 21 13.71 0.71 -10.80
CA GLY A 21 14.10 -0.54 -10.15
C GLY A 21 13.20 -1.73 -10.48
N HIS A 22 12.06 -1.52 -11.16
CA HIS A 22 11.00 -2.53 -11.33
C HIS A 22 10.63 -3.22 -10.01
N THR A 23 10.67 -2.45 -8.91
CA THR A 23 10.34 -2.91 -7.57
C THR A 23 9.01 -2.35 -7.14
N LEU A 24 8.20 -3.21 -6.54
CA LEU A 24 6.81 -2.91 -6.23
C LEU A 24 6.49 -3.28 -4.78
N LEU A 25 6.06 -2.28 -4.01
CA LEU A 25 5.42 -2.52 -2.72
C LEU A 25 3.91 -2.63 -2.93
N ILE A 26 3.29 -3.70 -2.44
CA ILE A 26 1.83 -3.84 -2.36
C ILE A 26 1.44 -3.96 -0.90
N ASP A 27 0.48 -3.13 -0.48
CA ASP A 27 -0.05 -3.10 0.88
C ASP A 27 -1.48 -2.52 0.91
N TYR A 28 -2.06 -2.36 2.09
CA TYR A 28 -3.36 -1.72 2.29
C TYR A 28 -3.30 -0.61 3.35
N SER A 29 -4.29 0.28 3.37
CA SER A 29 -4.44 1.35 4.38
C SER A 29 -5.91 1.65 4.64
N ALA A 30 -6.25 2.17 5.82
CA ALA A 30 -7.60 2.68 6.08
C ALA A 30 -7.89 4.00 5.33
N ASP A 31 -6.85 4.72 4.95
CA ASP A 31 -6.94 5.99 4.22
C ASP A 31 -6.81 5.77 2.71
N ASP A 32 -7.52 6.59 1.94
CA ASP A 32 -7.47 6.56 0.48
C ASP A 32 -6.06 6.99 -0.01
N PRO A 33 -5.28 6.10 -0.64
CA PRO A 33 -3.90 6.36 -1.06
C PRO A 33 -3.82 7.42 -2.17
N ASP A 34 -4.85 7.53 -3.02
CA ASP A 34 -4.87 8.51 -4.11
C ASP A 34 -4.99 9.94 -3.57
N ARG A 35 -5.55 10.09 -2.37
CA ARG A 35 -5.65 11.37 -1.66
C ARG A 35 -4.50 11.61 -0.69
N ASN A 36 -3.85 10.54 -0.23
CA ASN A 36 -2.87 10.56 0.86
C ASN A 36 -1.51 10.00 0.46
N GLY A 37 -1.15 10.03 -0.83
CA GLY A 37 0.10 9.45 -1.33
C GLY A 37 1.35 9.97 -0.62
N PHE A 38 1.39 11.26 -0.24
CA PHE A 38 2.50 11.79 0.57
C PHE A 38 2.65 11.09 1.93
N ALA A 39 1.54 10.82 2.61
CA ALA A 39 1.55 10.11 3.90
C ALA A 39 2.02 8.66 3.73
N VAL A 40 1.61 7.99 2.64
CA VAL A 40 2.11 6.65 2.27
C VAL A 40 3.64 6.68 2.14
N LEU A 41 4.19 7.64 1.39
CA LEU A 41 5.63 7.77 1.18
C LEU A 41 6.40 8.08 2.46
N GLU A 42 5.88 8.97 3.31
CA GLU A 42 6.51 9.26 4.60
C GLU A 42 6.57 8.03 5.51
N ARG A 43 5.51 7.22 5.53
CA ARG A 43 5.51 5.95 6.27
C ARG A 43 6.54 4.99 5.68
N ILE A 44 6.60 4.86 4.35
CA ILE A 44 7.61 4.05 3.66
C ILE A 44 9.00 4.50 4.08
N ARG A 45 9.33 5.80 4.03
CA ARG A 45 10.62 6.41 4.42
C ARG A 45 10.99 6.29 5.90
N ARG A 46 10.02 6.03 6.78
CA ARG A 46 10.26 5.84 8.23
C ARG A 46 10.19 4.39 8.69
N SER A 47 9.66 3.49 7.86
CA SER A 47 9.57 2.07 8.18
C SER A 47 10.93 1.47 8.57
N ALA A 48 10.92 0.65 9.62
CA ALA A 48 12.06 -0.16 10.03
C ALA A 48 11.92 -1.63 9.57
N ASP A 49 10.86 -1.96 8.81
CA ASP A 49 10.71 -3.28 8.21
C ASP A 49 11.86 -3.55 7.25
N GLY A 50 12.50 -4.72 7.36
CA GLY A 50 13.71 -5.05 6.60
C GLY A 50 13.52 -4.94 5.09
N GLY A 51 12.40 -5.41 4.55
CA GLY A 51 12.13 -5.33 3.11
C GLY A 51 12.00 -3.89 2.61
N ILE A 52 11.41 -3.02 3.42
CA ILE A 52 11.26 -1.59 3.09
C ILE A 52 12.55 -0.81 3.34
N ALA A 53 13.27 -1.13 4.42
CA ALA A 53 14.52 -0.46 4.78
C ALA A 53 15.65 -0.77 3.77
N ASP A 54 15.67 -1.98 3.22
CA ASP A 54 16.62 -2.41 2.19
C ASP A 54 16.19 -1.98 0.77
N TRP A 55 15.01 -1.37 0.63
CA TRP A 55 14.53 -0.86 -0.65
C TRP A 55 15.33 0.39 -1.09
N ARG A 56 16.22 0.21 -2.06
CA ARG A 56 17.16 1.23 -2.50
C ARG A 56 16.50 2.49 -3.06
N GLU A 57 15.38 2.36 -3.76
CA GLU A 57 14.69 3.45 -4.45
C GLU A 57 13.76 4.24 -3.52
N ARG A 58 13.53 3.77 -2.30
CA ARG A 58 12.64 4.33 -1.27
C ARG A 58 12.69 5.85 -1.14
N GLU A 59 13.90 6.44 -1.09
CA GLU A 59 14.08 7.89 -0.89
C GLU A 59 13.77 8.72 -2.14
N ARG A 60 13.69 8.08 -3.32
CA ARG A 60 13.42 8.73 -4.61
C ARG A 60 11.96 8.68 -5.01
N LEU A 61 11.15 7.88 -4.31
CA LEU A 61 9.73 7.74 -4.58
C LEU A 61 9.01 9.09 -4.49
N GLY A 62 8.20 9.37 -5.50
CA GLY A 62 7.29 10.51 -5.60
C GLY A 62 5.83 10.09 -5.52
N VAL A 63 4.93 11.07 -5.40
CA VAL A 63 3.47 10.79 -5.26
C VAL A 63 2.91 10.09 -6.51
N ALA A 64 3.49 10.35 -7.69
CA ALA A 64 3.08 9.70 -8.95
C ALA A 64 3.38 8.19 -8.97
N ASP A 65 4.24 7.70 -8.07
CA ASP A 65 4.59 6.29 -7.95
C ASP A 65 3.57 5.50 -7.11
N VAL A 66 2.65 6.20 -6.43
CA VAL A 66 1.60 5.62 -5.58
C VAL A 66 0.30 5.51 -6.38
N PHE A 67 -0.35 4.35 -6.33
CA PHE A 67 -1.62 4.12 -7.00
C PHE A 67 -2.55 3.20 -6.20
N GLY A 68 -3.85 3.51 -6.19
CA GLY A 68 -4.89 2.59 -5.70
C GLY A 68 -5.11 1.40 -6.65
N ILE A 69 -5.44 0.24 -6.07
CA ILE A 69 -5.77 -0.99 -6.81
C ILE A 69 -7.27 -1.30 -6.65
N GLU A 70 -7.71 -1.50 -5.41
CA GLU A 70 -9.11 -1.76 -5.08
C GLU A 70 -9.42 -1.36 -3.63
N SER A 71 -10.69 -1.48 -3.23
CA SER A 71 -11.10 -1.28 -1.82
C SER A 71 -12.01 -2.41 -1.34
N VAL A 72 -11.82 -2.81 -0.09
CA VAL A 72 -12.55 -3.93 0.55
C VAL A 72 -13.12 -3.55 1.91
N GLY A 73 -14.12 -4.30 2.37
CA GLY A 73 -14.90 -3.96 3.57
C GLY A 73 -14.35 -4.47 4.90
N SER A 74 -13.20 -5.16 4.94
CA SER A 74 -12.61 -5.67 6.17
C SER A 74 -11.10 -5.80 6.09
N GLN A 75 -10.43 -5.78 7.24
CA GLN A 75 -8.97 -5.93 7.31
C GLN A 75 -8.52 -7.30 6.84
N GLN A 76 -9.28 -8.36 7.18
CA GLN A 76 -8.99 -9.71 6.72
C GLN A 76 -9.09 -9.82 5.19
N ALA A 77 -10.11 -9.19 4.58
CA ALA A 77 -10.21 -9.13 3.13
C ALA A 77 -9.04 -8.35 2.52
N ALA A 78 -8.57 -7.29 3.18
CA ALA A 78 -7.44 -6.49 2.71
C ALA A 78 -6.12 -7.27 2.74
N GLN A 79 -5.88 -8.06 3.79
CA GLN A 79 -4.73 -8.97 3.88
C GLN A 79 -4.74 -9.99 2.74
N LEU A 80 -5.88 -10.66 2.51
CA LEU A 80 -6.03 -11.63 1.41
C LEU A 80 -5.85 -10.97 0.03
N ALA A 81 -6.37 -9.76 -0.16
CA ALA A 81 -6.20 -9.01 -1.39
C ALA A 81 -4.72 -8.65 -1.61
N VAL A 82 -4.00 -8.20 -0.59
CA VAL A 82 -2.55 -7.94 -0.68
C VAL A 82 -1.79 -9.21 -1.06
N GLU A 83 -2.07 -10.35 -0.44
CA GLU A 83 -1.45 -11.63 -0.79
C GLU A 83 -1.69 -11.98 -2.27
N PHE A 84 -2.93 -11.83 -2.74
CA PHE A 84 -3.31 -12.06 -4.14
C PHE A 84 -2.54 -11.14 -5.08
N TRP A 85 -2.54 -9.82 -4.85
CA TRP A 85 -1.90 -8.85 -5.72
C TRP A 85 -0.38 -9.00 -5.74
N ARG A 86 0.24 -9.31 -4.60
CA ARG A 86 1.66 -9.68 -4.54
C ARG A 86 1.96 -10.88 -5.44
N ALA A 87 1.16 -11.94 -5.37
CA ALA A 87 1.33 -13.11 -6.22
C ALA A 87 1.11 -12.79 -7.72
N TYR A 88 0.09 -11.98 -8.03
CA TYR A 88 -0.22 -11.55 -9.38
C TYR A 88 0.94 -10.76 -10.03
N PHE A 89 1.47 -9.75 -9.35
CA PHE A 89 2.57 -8.94 -9.88
C PHE A 89 3.88 -9.74 -9.99
N ARG A 90 4.16 -10.65 -9.05
CA ARG A 90 5.28 -11.61 -9.21
C ARG A 90 5.12 -12.46 -10.47
N ALA A 91 3.91 -12.93 -10.77
CA ALA A 91 3.64 -13.70 -11.99
C ALA A 91 3.80 -12.87 -13.28
N LEU A 92 3.66 -11.54 -13.20
CA LEU A 92 3.95 -10.61 -14.29
C LEU A 92 5.43 -10.25 -14.42
N GLY A 93 6.29 -10.67 -13.49
CA GLY A 93 7.73 -10.43 -13.52
C GLY A 93 8.20 -9.23 -12.69
N GLU A 94 7.32 -8.60 -11.91
CA GLU A 94 7.71 -7.51 -11.01
C GLU A 94 8.48 -8.03 -9.80
N ILE A 95 9.44 -7.24 -9.30
CA ILE A 95 10.15 -7.53 -8.06
C ILE A 95 9.33 -7.00 -6.89
N VAL A 96 8.44 -7.85 -6.37
CA VAL A 96 7.58 -7.49 -5.25
C VAL A 96 8.35 -7.52 -3.93
N ILE A 97 8.33 -6.41 -3.20
CA ILE A 97 9.00 -6.25 -1.91
C ILE A 97 8.29 -7.09 -0.85
N GLU A 98 9.04 -7.97 -0.19
CA GLU A 98 8.57 -8.76 0.94
C GLU A 98 8.65 -7.91 2.22
N ALA A 99 7.54 -7.26 2.55
CA ALA A 99 7.41 -6.44 3.75
C ALA A 99 6.19 -6.82 4.57
N SER A 100 6.29 -6.60 5.87
CA SER A 100 5.13 -6.58 6.78
C SER A 100 4.23 -5.38 6.45
N HIS A 101 2.98 -5.44 6.91
CA HIS A 101 2.04 -4.34 6.75
C HIS A 101 2.61 -3.03 7.32
N LEU A 102 2.59 -1.99 6.50
CA LEU A 102 2.96 -0.62 6.82
C LEU A 102 1.88 -0.02 7.71
N PRO A 103 2.18 0.30 8.98
CA PRO A 103 1.17 0.75 9.92
C PRO A 103 0.44 1.99 9.43
N ASP A 104 -0.87 2.07 9.67
CA ASP A 104 -1.59 3.33 9.45
C ASP A 104 -0.98 4.47 10.28
N SER A 105 -1.05 5.70 9.77
CA SER A 105 -0.51 6.85 10.51
C SER A 105 -1.22 6.92 11.87
N PRO A 106 -0.49 7.09 12.99
CA PRO A 106 -1.15 7.36 14.26
C PRO A 106 -1.95 8.65 14.11
N VAL A 107 -3.22 8.58 14.48
CA VAL A 107 -4.14 9.72 14.60
C VAL A 107 -3.60 10.72 15.61
#